data_AF-A0A538BX18-F1
#
_entry.id   AF-A0A538BX18-F1
#
_cell.length_a   1.000
_cell.length_b   1.000
_cell.length_c   1.000
_cell.angle_alpha   90.00
_cell.angle_beta   90.00
_cell.angle_gamma   90.00
#
_symmetry.space_group_name_H-M   'P 1'
#
loop_
_entity.id
_entity.type
_entity.pdbx_description
1 polymer ?
#
loop_
_entity_poly.entity_id
_entity_poly.type
_entity_poly.pdbx_seq_one_letter_code
_entity_poly.pdbx_strand_id
1 'polypeptide(L)'
;MADFDPLDESSEGQGEEEDEDFRHELSEDERESVEADLEDLDSMRTVFEPQGAKGVVIACTECGANHYYGWELLRESLEHMLDTGEPRVHEPAYQPKEDDYVVWDYGKGYVDALSDAGLEAGPRVEVTSCGWCETPVESHFAFCPKCGRPMAVLRLYRELLDRGMDERDVRAILLRAGFEPFS
;
A
#
# COMPACT_ATOMS: atom_id res chain seq x y z
N MET A 1 -28.92 62.97 50.82
CA MET A 1 -28.10 63.55 49.74
C MET A 1 -27.60 62.38 48.94
N ALA A 2 -28.20 62.18 47.77
CA ALA A 2 -27.77 61.21 46.77
C ALA A 2 -26.78 61.92 45.84
N ASP A 3 -25.75 61.22 45.41
CA ASP A 3 -25.05 61.50 44.16
C ASP A 3 -24.77 60.15 43.47
N PHE A 4 -24.89 60.17 42.15
CA PHE A 4 -25.19 59.09 41.23
C PHE A 4 -24.11 59.06 40.12
N ASP A 5 -23.54 57.87 39.85
CA ASP A 5 -22.97 57.28 38.60
C ASP A 5 -21.94 58.09 37.74
N PRO A 6 -21.09 57.51 36.83
CA PRO A 6 -21.24 56.20 36.15
C PRO A 6 -19.99 55.33 35.85
N LEU A 7 -20.31 54.07 35.53
CA LEU A 7 -19.63 53.06 34.69
C LEU A 7 -18.27 53.41 34.05
N ASP A 8 -17.31 52.49 34.16
CA ASP A 8 -16.36 52.21 33.08
C ASP A 8 -16.15 50.68 32.93
N GLU A 9 -16.72 50.17 31.84
CA GLU A 9 -16.46 48.84 31.27
C GLU A 9 -15.17 48.89 30.47
N SER A 10 -14.21 48.01 30.74
CA SER A 10 -13.27 47.43 29.75
C SER A 10 -12.13 46.74 30.50
N SER A 11 -11.55 45.65 30.07
CA SER A 11 -11.82 44.70 28.99
C SER A 11 -10.96 43.51 29.37
N GLU A 12 -11.49 42.31 29.12
CA GLU A 12 -10.74 41.07 29.15
C GLU A 12 -9.45 41.23 28.34
N GLY A 13 -8.31 41.08 29.01
CA GLY A 13 -7.02 40.82 28.36
C GLY A 13 -6.75 39.35 28.53
N GLN A 14 -7.43 38.55 27.71
CA GLN A 14 -7.12 37.14 27.51
C GLN A 14 -5.61 37.05 27.26
N GLY A 15 -4.95 36.16 27.98
CA GLY A 15 -3.66 35.66 27.53
C GLY A 15 -3.91 35.09 26.16
N GLU A 16 -3.47 35.79 25.13
CA GLU A 16 -3.30 35.25 23.80
C GLU A 16 -2.29 34.12 23.99
N GLU A 17 -2.81 32.91 24.20
CA GLU A 17 -2.07 31.70 23.86
C GLU A 17 -1.79 31.86 22.36
N GLU A 18 -0.57 32.29 22.07
CA GLU A 18 0.01 32.18 20.74
C GLU A 18 0.03 30.69 20.42
N ASP A 19 -1.09 30.18 19.89
CA ASP A 19 -1.11 29.03 18.99
C ASP A 19 -0.32 29.45 17.73
N GLU A 20 1.00 29.61 17.90
CA GLU A 20 1.92 29.49 16.78
C GLU A 20 1.73 28.05 16.28
N ASP A 21 0.98 27.94 15.18
CA ASP A 21 0.97 26.83 14.22
C ASP A 21 2.42 26.54 13.82
N PHE A 22 3.16 25.87 14.71
CA PHE A 22 4.51 25.38 14.47
C PHE A 22 4.40 24.19 13.53
N ARG A 23 4.07 24.46 12.26
CA ARG A 23 4.44 23.56 11.17
C ARG A 23 5.96 23.38 11.24
N HIS A 24 6.38 22.26 11.80
CA HIS A 24 7.77 21.89 11.84
C HIS A 24 8.15 21.41 10.45
N GLU A 25 8.85 22.23 9.67
CA GLU A 25 9.43 21.75 8.42
C GLU A 25 10.33 20.55 8.73
N LEU A 26 9.99 19.37 8.21
CA LEU A 26 10.79 18.17 8.36
C LEU A 26 12.22 18.47 7.89
N SER A 27 13.20 18.02 8.66
CA SER A 27 14.57 17.96 8.18
C SER A 27 14.68 17.02 6.97
N GLU A 28 15.77 17.14 6.21
CA GLU A 28 16.02 16.28 5.04
C GLU A 28 16.03 14.79 5.42
N ASP A 29 16.67 14.44 6.54
CA ASP A 29 16.74 13.06 7.05
C ASP A 29 15.35 12.53 7.46
N GLU A 30 14.53 13.35 8.13
CA GLU A 30 13.16 12.96 8.51
C GLU A 30 12.27 12.76 7.29
N ARG A 31 12.41 13.64 6.29
CA ARG A 31 11.68 13.53 5.03
C ARG A 31 12.05 12.24 4.30
N GLU A 32 13.34 11.94 4.18
CA GLU A 32 13.82 10.70 3.56
C GLU A 32 13.26 9.47 4.29
N SER A 33 13.23 9.48 5.62
CA SER A 33 12.64 8.40 6.41
C SER A 33 11.16 8.18 6.12
N VAL A 34 10.37 9.25 6.01
CA VAL A 34 8.92 9.15 5.73
C VAL A 34 8.67 8.70 4.29
N GLU A 35 9.49 9.15 3.34
CA GLU A 35 9.44 8.69 1.95
C GLU A 35 9.77 7.19 1.84
N ALA A 36 10.76 6.70 2.60
CA ALA A 36 11.07 5.27 2.69
C ALA A 36 9.92 4.46 3.31
N ASP A 37 9.28 4.96 4.37
CA ASP A 37 8.11 4.30 4.97
C ASP A 37 6.91 4.22 4.00
N LEU A 38 6.75 5.21 3.12
CA LEU A 38 5.74 5.14 2.04
C LEU A 38 6.05 4.05 1.01
N GLU A 39 7.31 3.88 0.63
CA GLU A 39 7.76 2.82 -0.28
C GLU A 39 7.55 1.43 0.34
N ASP A 40 7.91 1.27 1.62
CA ASP A 40 7.68 0.05 2.39
C ASP A 40 6.20 -0.28 2.47
N LEU A 41 5.36 0.72 2.76
CA LEU A 41 3.91 0.57 2.82
C LEU A 41 3.31 0.09 1.49
N ASP A 42 3.76 0.66 0.38
CA ASP A 42 3.29 0.28 -0.95
C ASP A 42 3.67 -1.16 -1.32
N SER A 43 4.91 -1.53 -1.00
CA SER A 43 5.43 -2.87 -1.24
C SER A 43 4.71 -3.92 -0.37
N MET A 44 4.51 -3.62 0.92
CA MET A 44 3.74 -4.46 1.82
C MET A 44 2.29 -4.61 1.35
N ARG A 45 1.63 -3.51 0.98
CA ARG A 45 0.25 -3.56 0.47
C ARG A 45 0.15 -4.47 -0.75
N THR A 46 1.05 -4.32 -1.72
CA THR A 46 1.08 -5.12 -2.95
C THR A 46 1.17 -6.63 -2.66
N VAL A 47 1.92 -7.01 -1.62
CA VAL A 47 2.08 -8.40 -1.20
C VAL A 47 0.88 -8.90 -0.38
N PHE A 48 0.42 -8.14 0.61
CA PHE A 48 -0.49 -8.64 1.64
C PHE A 48 -1.97 -8.31 1.40
N GLU A 49 -2.31 -7.21 0.71
CA GLU A 49 -3.70 -6.86 0.40
C GLU A 49 -4.42 -7.95 -0.43
N PRO A 50 -3.80 -8.55 -1.48
CA PRO A 50 -4.41 -9.65 -2.22
C PRO A 50 -4.65 -10.92 -1.38
N GLN A 51 -3.96 -11.06 -0.25
CA GLN A 51 -4.10 -12.17 0.69
C GLN A 51 -5.18 -11.90 1.75
N GLY A 52 -5.75 -10.70 1.77
CA GLY A 52 -6.86 -10.30 2.64
C GLY A 52 -6.48 -9.39 3.82
N ALA A 53 -5.21 -9.01 3.95
CA ALA A 53 -4.80 -8.05 4.98
C ALA A 53 -5.40 -6.67 4.70
N LYS A 54 -5.92 -6.02 5.76
CA LYS A 54 -6.57 -4.71 5.70
C LYS A 54 -5.60 -3.54 5.92
N GLY A 55 -4.40 -3.84 6.39
CA GLY A 55 -3.43 -2.84 6.78
C GLY A 55 -2.31 -3.41 7.64
N VAL A 56 -1.69 -2.53 8.43
CA VAL A 56 -0.58 -2.86 9.32
C VAL A 56 -0.92 -2.60 10.78
N VAL A 57 -0.22 -3.32 11.66
CA VAL A 57 -0.16 -3.02 13.09
C VAL A 57 1.25 -2.58 13.45
N ILE A 58 1.35 -1.42 14.09
CA ILE A 58 2.61 -0.82 14.57
C ILE A 58 2.59 -0.85 16.09
N ALA A 59 3.60 -1.50 16.68
CA ALA A 59 3.79 -1.51 18.13
C ALA A 59 4.49 -0.20 18.54
N CYS A 60 3.73 0.74 19.10
CA CYS A 60 4.29 2.02 19.51
C CYS A 60 4.99 1.88 20.87
N THR A 61 6.29 2.16 20.91
CA THR A 61 7.12 2.07 22.12
C THR A 61 6.85 3.20 23.11
N GLU A 62 6.34 4.34 22.64
CA GLU A 62 6.06 5.52 23.46
C GLU A 62 4.78 5.34 24.29
N CYS A 63 3.69 4.90 23.66
CA CYS A 63 2.41 4.69 24.34
C CYS A 63 2.25 3.25 24.88
N GLY A 64 3.09 2.31 24.43
CA GLY A 64 3.05 0.90 24.82
C GLY A 64 1.84 0.13 24.27
N ALA A 65 1.22 0.60 23.19
CA ALA A 65 0.04 0.01 22.57
C ALA A 65 0.24 -0.29 21.07
N ASN A 66 -0.58 -1.21 20.54
CA ASN A 66 -0.62 -1.54 19.13
C ASN A 66 -1.56 -0.58 18.37
N HIS A 67 -1.04 0.07 17.35
CA HIS A 67 -1.81 0.96 16.48
C HIS A 67 -2.15 0.24 15.18
N TYR A 68 -3.45 0.13 14.89
CA TYR A 68 -3.96 -0.53 13.69
C TYR A 68 -4.28 0.52 12.62
N TYR A 69 -3.55 0.46 11.52
CA TYR A 69 -3.74 1.36 10.40
C TYR A 69 -4.26 0.58 9.19
N GLY A 70 -5.35 1.05 8.60
CA GLY A 70 -5.72 0.60 7.24
C GLY A 70 -4.70 1.12 6.21
N TRP A 71 -4.56 0.44 5.08
CA TRP A 71 -3.59 0.80 4.04
C TRP A 71 -3.65 2.28 3.63
N GLU A 72 -4.84 2.77 3.27
CA GLU A 72 -5.01 4.17 2.85
C GLU A 72 -4.84 5.14 4.01
N LEU A 73 -5.26 4.75 5.22
CA LEU A 73 -5.19 5.63 6.38
C LEU A 73 -3.75 5.90 6.80
N LEU A 74 -2.87 4.89 6.74
CA LEU A 74 -1.44 5.11 6.98
C LEU A 74 -0.80 5.93 5.86
N ARG A 75 -1.15 5.63 4.60
CA ARG A 75 -0.64 6.38 3.44
C ARG A 75 -0.97 7.87 3.56
N GLU A 76 -2.24 8.21 3.78
CA GLU A 76 -2.69 9.59 3.98
C GLU A 76 -1.98 10.25 5.17
N SER A 77 -1.70 9.51 6.25
CA SER A 77 -0.99 10.04 7.41
C SER A 77 0.49 10.35 7.10
N LEU A 78 1.17 9.50 6.34
CA LEU A 78 2.56 9.71 5.94
C LEU A 78 2.67 10.83 4.90
N GLU A 79 1.77 10.89 3.92
CA GLU A 79 1.67 11.99 2.96
C GLU A 79 1.41 13.33 3.66
N HIS A 80 0.48 13.35 4.63
CA HIS A 80 0.24 14.53 5.45
C HIS A 80 1.48 14.96 6.26
N MET A 81 2.24 14.00 6.80
CA MET A 81 3.46 14.28 7.53
C MET A 81 4.51 14.93 6.61
N LEU A 82 4.63 14.50 5.35
CA LEU A 82 5.52 15.13 4.36
C LEU A 82 5.15 16.59 4.04
N ASP A 83 3.87 16.91 4.10
CA ASP A 83 3.34 18.25 3.79
C ASP A 83 3.36 19.20 4.99
N THR A 84 3.11 18.69 6.19
CA THR A 84 2.85 19.51 7.40
C THR A 84 3.89 19.37 8.49
N GLY A 85 4.71 18.32 8.46
CA GLY A 85 5.62 17.96 9.54
C GLY A 85 5.00 17.18 10.68
N GLU A 86 3.68 16.98 10.68
CA GLU A 86 2.97 16.35 11.79
C GLU A 86 2.16 15.13 11.34
N PRO A 87 2.15 14.04 12.14
CA PRO A 87 1.26 12.92 11.89
C PRO A 87 -0.19 13.36 12.06
N ARG A 88 -1.06 12.95 11.14
CA ARG A 88 -2.49 13.21 11.27
C ARG A 88 -3.07 12.37 12.41
N VAL A 89 -3.69 13.02 13.40
CA VAL A 89 -4.45 12.31 14.43
C VAL A 89 -5.67 11.66 13.76
N HIS A 90 -5.77 10.35 13.90
CA HIS A 90 -6.92 9.59 13.47
C HIS A 90 -7.59 8.93 14.68
N GLU A 91 -8.88 8.66 14.56
CA GLU A 91 -9.57 7.86 15.57
C GLU A 91 -9.06 6.41 15.54
N PRO A 92 -8.96 5.74 16.69
CA PRO A 92 -8.59 4.32 16.73
C PRO A 92 -9.59 3.46 15.96
N ALA A 93 -9.10 2.39 15.33
CA ALA A 93 -9.96 1.40 14.71
C ALA A 93 -10.97 0.82 15.73
N TYR A 94 -12.25 0.75 15.36
CA TYR A 94 -13.27 0.17 16.23
C TYR A 94 -13.17 -1.36 16.22
N GLN A 95 -12.80 -1.97 17.35
CA GLN A 95 -12.70 -3.42 17.54
C GLN A 95 -11.87 -4.12 16.43
N PRO A 96 -10.58 -3.77 16.25
CA PRO A 96 -9.75 -4.40 15.24
C PRO A 96 -9.56 -5.88 15.57
N LYS A 97 -9.60 -6.72 14.53
CA LYS A 97 -9.18 -8.12 14.63
C LYS A 97 -7.71 -8.18 14.23
N GLU A 98 -6.86 -8.63 15.14
CA GLU A 98 -5.41 -8.59 14.94
C GLU A 98 -4.98 -9.37 13.67
N ASP A 99 -5.61 -10.53 13.42
CA ASP A 99 -5.37 -11.39 12.26
C ASP A 99 -5.69 -10.72 10.91
N ASP A 100 -6.41 -9.60 10.89
CA ASP A 100 -6.69 -8.85 9.67
C ASP A 100 -5.53 -7.89 9.29
N TYR A 101 -4.50 -7.76 10.12
CA TYR A 101 -3.40 -6.79 9.96
C TYR A 101 -2.04 -7.47 10.02
N VAL A 102 -1.06 -6.91 9.30
CA VAL A 102 0.32 -7.40 9.29
C VAL A 102 1.18 -6.58 10.24
N VAL A 103 2.02 -7.24 11.05
CA VAL A 103 2.98 -6.53 11.90
C VAL A 103 4.00 -5.81 11.02
N TRP A 104 4.17 -4.50 11.22
CA TRP A 104 5.01 -3.63 10.38
C TRP A 104 6.42 -4.19 10.15
N ASP A 105 7.17 -4.45 11.22
CA ASP A 105 8.55 -4.95 11.13
C ASP A 105 8.65 -6.31 10.43
N TYR A 106 7.66 -7.18 10.64
CA TYR A 106 7.57 -8.45 9.93
C TYR A 106 7.29 -8.24 8.44
N GLY A 107 6.36 -7.34 8.12
CA GLY A 107 5.99 -7.03 6.74
C GLY A 107 7.18 -6.48 5.94
N LYS A 108 7.93 -5.53 6.52
CA LYS A 108 9.17 -5.00 5.94
C LYS A 108 10.19 -6.10 5.69
N GLY A 109 10.55 -6.86 6.72
CA GLY A 109 11.51 -7.96 6.57
C GLY A 109 11.07 -9.05 5.58
N TYR A 110 9.76 -9.29 5.44
CA TYR A 110 9.23 -10.23 4.46
C TYR A 110 9.38 -9.70 3.02
N VAL A 111 9.04 -8.43 2.79
CA VAL A 111 9.22 -7.77 1.50
C VAL A 111 10.69 -7.71 1.12
N ASP A 112 11.57 -7.28 2.02
CA ASP A 112 13.03 -7.27 1.81
C ASP A 112 13.56 -8.65 1.39
N ALA A 113 13.08 -9.71 2.04
CA ALA A 113 13.48 -11.06 1.69
C ALA A 113 12.98 -11.49 0.30
N LEU A 114 11.81 -11.01 -0.14
CA LEU A 114 11.35 -11.22 -1.51
C LEU A 114 12.23 -10.46 -2.50
N SER A 115 12.58 -9.21 -2.19
CA SER A 115 13.48 -8.37 -2.98
C SER A 115 14.85 -9.02 -3.18
N ASP A 116 15.49 -9.43 -2.09
CA ASP A 116 16.79 -10.13 -2.12
C ASP A 116 16.73 -11.45 -2.92
N ALA A 117 15.60 -12.14 -2.88
CA ALA A 117 15.38 -13.37 -3.63
C ALA A 117 14.98 -13.14 -5.10
N GLY A 118 14.75 -11.89 -5.53
CA GLY A 118 14.24 -11.56 -6.86
C GLY A 118 12.80 -12.05 -7.10
N LEU A 119 11.98 -12.10 -6.04
CA LEU A 119 10.59 -12.57 -6.01
C LEU A 119 9.58 -11.42 -5.81
N GLU A 120 9.98 -10.19 -6.08
CA GLU A 120 9.10 -9.03 -6.00
C GLU A 120 7.92 -9.17 -6.96
N ALA A 121 6.76 -8.66 -6.52
CA ALA A 121 5.57 -8.62 -7.34
C ALA A 121 5.72 -7.56 -8.44
N GLY A 122 6.20 -7.97 -9.62
CA GLY A 122 6.21 -7.12 -10.80
C GLY A 122 4.81 -6.94 -11.43
N PRO A 123 4.68 -6.02 -12.41
CA PRO A 123 3.46 -5.87 -13.18
C PRO A 123 3.03 -7.22 -13.78
N ARG A 124 1.73 -7.53 -13.71
CA ARG A 124 1.21 -8.75 -14.36
C ARG A 124 1.46 -8.69 -15.86
N VAL A 125 2.06 -9.74 -16.40
CA VAL A 125 2.21 -9.93 -17.84
C VAL A 125 0.86 -9.78 -18.53
N GLU A 126 0.77 -8.81 -19.43
CA GLU A 126 -0.46 -8.53 -20.16
C GLU A 126 -0.77 -9.65 -21.13
N VAL A 127 -2.05 -10.02 -21.22
CA VAL A 127 -2.61 -10.93 -22.22
C VAL A 127 -3.90 -10.32 -22.72
N THR A 128 -3.99 -10.11 -24.03
CA THR A 128 -5.12 -9.41 -24.69
C THR A 128 -6.01 -10.36 -25.50
N SER A 129 -5.53 -11.57 -25.77
CA SER A 129 -6.29 -12.62 -26.47
C SER A 129 -5.92 -14.01 -25.97
N CYS A 130 -6.90 -14.92 -26.00
CA CYS A 130 -6.70 -16.31 -25.67
C CYS A 130 -5.92 -17.03 -26.79
N GLY A 131 -4.75 -17.57 -26.48
CA GLY A 131 -3.93 -18.31 -27.44
C GLY A 131 -4.51 -19.64 -27.94
N TRP A 132 -5.71 -20.07 -27.54
CA TRP A 132 -6.34 -21.32 -28.04
C TRP A 132 -7.66 -21.13 -28.79
N CYS A 133 -8.32 -19.99 -28.62
CA CYS A 133 -9.60 -19.74 -29.27
C CYS A 133 -9.76 -18.28 -29.72
N GLU A 134 -8.68 -17.51 -29.62
CA GLU A 134 -8.50 -16.13 -30.07
C GLU A 134 -9.48 -15.13 -29.45
N THR A 135 -10.24 -15.55 -28.45
CA THR A 135 -11.21 -14.68 -27.76
C THR A 135 -10.44 -13.56 -27.07
N PRO A 136 -10.82 -12.28 -27.28
CA PRO A 136 -10.28 -11.17 -26.53
C PRO A 136 -10.45 -11.38 -25.02
N VAL A 137 -9.43 -11.02 -24.24
CA VAL A 137 -9.45 -11.15 -22.78
C VAL A 137 -8.94 -9.88 -22.11
N GLU A 138 -9.44 -9.62 -20.91
CA GLU A 138 -8.98 -8.51 -20.07
C GLU A 138 -7.87 -8.98 -19.11
N SER A 139 -7.04 -8.04 -18.67
CA SER A 139 -5.86 -8.32 -17.83
C SER A 139 -6.22 -9.04 -16.52
N HIS A 140 -7.42 -8.80 -15.98
CA HIS A 140 -7.89 -9.37 -14.73
C HIS A 140 -8.49 -10.78 -14.88
N PHE A 141 -8.71 -11.29 -16.10
CA PHE A 141 -9.27 -12.63 -16.29
C PHE A 141 -8.28 -13.73 -15.89
N ALA A 142 -8.72 -14.60 -14.98
CA ALA A 142 -7.99 -15.82 -14.60
C ALA A 142 -8.14 -16.93 -15.66
N PHE A 143 -9.31 -17.01 -16.30
CA PHE A 143 -9.66 -18.00 -17.31
C PHE A 143 -10.27 -17.34 -18.55
N CYS A 144 -10.12 -17.95 -19.72
CA CYS A 144 -10.78 -17.48 -20.94
C CYS A 144 -12.31 -17.61 -20.81
N PRO A 145 -13.10 -16.56 -21.09
CA PRO A 145 -14.55 -16.60 -20.96
C PRO A 145 -15.24 -17.52 -22.00
N LYS A 146 -14.57 -17.86 -23.10
CA LYS A 146 -15.12 -18.75 -24.14
C LYS A 146 -14.76 -20.22 -23.94
N CYS A 147 -13.48 -20.52 -23.71
CA CYS A 147 -12.99 -21.90 -23.67
C CYS A 147 -12.57 -22.39 -22.27
N GLY A 148 -12.61 -21.53 -21.25
CA GLY A 148 -12.30 -21.90 -19.86
C GLY A 148 -10.82 -22.17 -19.55
N ARG A 149 -9.91 -22.03 -20.52
CA ARG A 149 -8.48 -22.28 -20.29
C ARG A 149 -7.83 -21.22 -19.40
N PRO A 150 -6.84 -21.58 -18.57
CA PRO A 150 -6.18 -20.63 -17.67
C PRO A 150 -5.31 -19.63 -18.44
N MET A 151 -5.50 -18.34 -18.17
CA MET A 151 -4.68 -17.26 -18.75
C MET A 151 -3.27 -17.23 -18.17
N ALA A 152 -3.05 -17.84 -17.00
CA ALA A 152 -1.74 -17.98 -16.38
C ALA A 152 -0.71 -18.66 -17.31
N VAL A 153 -1.13 -19.60 -18.16
CA VAL A 153 -0.23 -20.29 -19.10
C VAL A 153 0.23 -19.37 -20.21
N LEU A 154 -0.63 -18.46 -20.69
CA LEU A 154 -0.25 -17.46 -21.69
C LEU A 154 0.65 -16.37 -21.10
N ARG A 155 0.40 -16.01 -19.83
CA ARG A 155 1.29 -15.11 -19.08
C ARG A 155 2.68 -15.73 -18.92
N LEU A 156 2.74 -16.99 -18.49
CA LEU A 156 4.00 -17.73 -18.39
C LEU A 156 4.70 -17.86 -19.75
N TYR A 157 3.96 -18.17 -20.81
CA TYR A 157 4.50 -18.22 -22.17
C TYR A 157 5.17 -16.90 -22.56
N ARG A 158 4.48 -15.77 -22.40
CA ARG A 158 5.01 -14.44 -22.73
C ARG A 158 6.22 -14.08 -21.88
N GLU A 159 6.16 -14.29 -20.57
CA GLU A 159 7.28 -14.04 -19.65
C GLU A 159 8.55 -14.80 -20.08
N LEU A 160 8.43 -16.06 -20.47
CA LEU A 160 9.58 -16.87 -20.89
C LEU A 160 10.18 -16.35 -22.21
N LEU A 161 9.34 -15.88 -23.13
CA LEU A 161 9.82 -15.23 -24.36
C LEU A 161 10.50 -13.90 -24.07
N ASP A 162 9.94 -13.08 -23.18
CA ASP A 162 10.49 -11.78 -22.80
C ASP A 162 11.85 -11.93 -22.10
N ARG A 163 12.07 -13.06 -21.41
CA ARG A 163 13.38 -13.49 -20.87
C ARG A 163 14.35 -14.05 -21.93
N GLY A 164 13.97 -14.04 -23.20
CA GLY A 164 14.82 -14.45 -24.32
C GLY A 164 14.87 -15.96 -24.58
N MET A 165 13.94 -16.75 -24.03
CA MET A 165 13.84 -18.16 -24.39
C MET A 165 13.30 -18.34 -25.81
N ASP A 166 13.83 -19.31 -26.54
CA ASP A 166 13.35 -19.64 -27.87
C ASP A 166 11.89 -20.12 -27.84
N GLU A 167 11.07 -19.62 -28.76
CA GLU A 167 9.64 -19.91 -28.80
C GLU A 167 9.33 -21.40 -28.95
N ARG A 168 10.13 -22.12 -29.74
CA ARG A 168 9.95 -23.56 -29.94
C ARG A 168 10.22 -24.32 -28.64
N ASP A 169 11.24 -23.90 -27.88
CA ASP A 169 11.59 -24.50 -26.61
C ASP A 169 10.51 -24.23 -25.55
N VAL A 170 9.99 -23.01 -25.47
CA VAL A 170 8.88 -22.68 -24.55
C VAL A 170 7.64 -23.50 -24.89
N ARG A 171 7.23 -23.55 -26.16
CA ARG A 171 6.10 -24.40 -26.61
C ARG A 171 6.33 -25.87 -26.26
N ALA A 172 7.54 -26.39 -26.45
CA ALA A 172 7.89 -27.76 -26.11
C ALA A 172 7.86 -28.03 -24.59
N ILE A 173 8.22 -27.05 -23.76
CA ILE A 173 8.06 -27.13 -22.30
C ILE A 173 6.58 -27.21 -21.93
N LEU A 174 5.75 -26.32 -22.47
CA LEU A 174 4.32 -26.29 -22.17
C LEU A 174 3.59 -27.57 -22.59
N LEU A 175 3.91 -28.12 -23.76
CA LEU A 175 3.38 -29.41 -24.21
C LEU A 175 3.78 -30.55 -23.28
N ARG A 176 5.06 -30.60 -22.85
CA ARG A 176 5.54 -31.61 -21.89
C ARG A 176 4.91 -31.46 -20.50
N ALA A 177 4.54 -30.24 -20.12
CA ALA A 177 3.80 -29.95 -18.90
C ALA A 177 2.30 -30.31 -18.99
N GLY A 178 1.81 -30.78 -20.15
CA GLY A 178 0.44 -31.24 -20.35
C GLY A 178 -0.53 -30.18 -20.87
N PHE A 179 -0.04 -29.02 -21.30
CA PHE A 179 -0.89 -28.02 -21.96
C PHE A 179 -1.08 -28.36 -23.44
N GLU A 180 -2.25 -28.02 -23.98
CA GLU A 180 -2.51 -28.14 -25.42
C GLU A 180 -1.79 -27.06 -26.22
N PRO A 181 -1.44 -27.33 -27.49
CA PRO A 181 -0.84 -26.32 -28.35
C PRO A 181 -1.77 -25.12 -28.53
N PHE A 182 -1.17 -23.93 -28.55
CA PHE A 182 -1.85 -22.71 -28.97
C PHE A 182 -2.27 -22.82 -30.45
N SER A 183 -3.30 -22.05 -30.82
CA SER A 183 -3.82 -21.89 -32.18
C SER A 183 -2.81 -21.28 -33.13
#